data_AF-A0A2E9H5U1-F1
#
_entry.id   AF-A0A2E9H5U1-F1
#
_cell.length_a   1.000
_cell.length_b   1.000
_cell.length_c   1.000
_cell.angle_alpha   90.00
_cell.angle_beta   90.00
_cell.angle_gamma   90.00
#
_symmetry.space_group_name_H-M   'P 1'
#
loop_
_entity.id
_entity.type
_entity.pdbx_description
1 polymer ?
#
loop_
_entity_poly.entity_id
_entity_poly.type
_entity_poly.pdbx_seq_one_letter_code
_entity_poly.pdbx_strand_id
1 'polypeptide(L)' 'MANQRIRIRLKAFDHRLIDQSTAENVEAAKRTGAQVRGPIPLPTR' A
#
# COMPACT_ATOMS: atom_id res chain seq x y z
N MET A 1 -12.14 -20.13 6.44
CA MET A 1 -10.87 -19.48 6.85
C MET A 1 -11.15 -18.00 6.99
N ALA A 2 -10.80 -17.39 8.14
CA ALA A 2 -11.19 -16.02 8.45
C ALA A 2 -10.67 -15.06 7.36
N ASN A 3 -11.59 -14.33 6.73
CA ASN A 3 -11.31 -13.43 5.61
C ASN A 3 -10.64 -12.14 6.12
N GLN A 4 -9.45 -12.25 6.72
CA GLN A 4 -8.72 -11.13 7.29
C GLN A 4 -8.20 -10.24 6.17
N ARG A 5 -8.66 -8.99 6.17
CA ARG A 5 -8.29 -7.98 5.17
C ARG A 5 -7.50 -6.87 5.86
N ILE A 6 -6.20 -6.82 5.60
CA ILE A 6 -5.31 -5.77 6.10
C ILE A 6 -5.51 -4.52 5.24
N ARG A 7 -5.66 -3.35 5.86
CA ARG A 7 -5.77 -2.05 5.18
C ARG A 7 -4.63 -1.15 5.67
N ILE A 8 -3.80 -0.69 4.75
CA ILE A 8 -2.66 0.18 5.03
C ILE A 8 -2.98 1.57 4.49
N ARG A 9 -2.79 2.61 5.31
CA ARG A 9 -2.92 4.00 4.89
C ARG A 9 -1.60 4.72 5.16
N LEU A 10 -0.92 5.12 4.08
CA LEU A 10 0.31 5.88 4.15
C LEU A 10 -0.02 7.38 4.24
N LYS A 11 0.81 8.13 4.97
CA LYS A 11 0.79 9.59 5.02
C LYS A 11 2.24 10.08 4.97
N ALA A 12 2.51 11.03 4.09
CA ALA A 12 3.80 11.69 3.97
C ALA A 12 3.59 13.13 3.46
N PHE A 13 4.55 14.00 3.72
CA PHE A 13 4.57 15.35 3.15
C PHE A 13 5.04 15.36 1.70
N ASP A 14 5.97 14.47 1.35
CA ASP A 14 6.47 14.30 -0.02
C ASP A 14 5.82 13.07 -0.68
N HIS A 15 5.18 13.29 -1.83
CA HIS A 15 4.58 12.23 -2.63
C HIS A 15 5.64 11.27 -3.19
N ARG A 16 6.85 11.73 -3.50
CA ARG A 16 7.89 10.86 -4.08
C ARG A 16 8.28 9.74 -3.12
N LEU A 17 8.43 10.09 -1.84
CA LEU A 17 8.71 9.14 -0.76
C LEU A 17 7.54 8.17 -0.54
N ILE A 18 6.30 8.66 -0.60
CA ILE A 18 5.12 7.82 -0.40
C ILE A 18 4.94 6.84 -1.55
N ASP A 19 5.21 7.26 -2.78
CA ASP A 19 5.07 6.43 -3.97
C ASP A 19 6.12 5.32 -3.97
N GLN A 20 7.38 5.65 -3.62
CA GLN A 20 8.43 4.66 -3.45
C GLN A 20 8.06 3.62 -2.37
N SER A 21 7.67 4.10 -1.19
CA SER A 21 7.26 3.23 -0.07
C SER A 21 6.05 2.36 -0.44
N THR A 22 5.11 2.91 -1.21
CA THR A 22 3.93 2.18 -1.70
C THR A 22 4.35 1.05 -2.63
N ALA A 23 5.24 1.33 -3.60
CA ALA A 23 5.74 0.33 -4.53
C ALA A 23 6.47 -0.83 -3.81
N GLU A 24 7.34 -0.50 -2.85
CA GLU A 24 8.07 -1.48 -2.05
C GLU A 24 7.12 -2.40 -1.26
N ASN A 25 6.10 -1.83 -0.60
CA ASN A 25 5.10 -2.60 0.14
C ASN A 25 4.25 -3.49 -0.77
N VAL A 26 3.87 -3.00 -1.95
CA VAL A 26 3.10 -3.76 -2.93
C VAL A 26 3.92 -4.96 -3.44
N GLU A 27 5.20 -4.75 -3.76
CA GLU A 27 6.10 -5.82 -4.18
C GLU A 27 6.33 -6.85 -3.06
N ALA A 28 6.54 -6.40 -1.82
CA ALA A 28 6.68 -7.30 -0.67
C ALA A 28 5.42 -8.14 -0.45
N ALA A 29 4.24 -7.54 -0.51
CA ALA A 29 2.97 -8.24 -0.35
C ALA A 29 2.68 -9.23 -1.52
N LYS A 30 3.09 -8.90 -2.74
CA LYS A 30 3.02 -9.85 -3.85
C LYS A 30 3.96 -11.04 -3.63
N ARG A 31 5.18 -10.82 -3.12
CA ARG A 31 6.16 -11.89 -2.85
C ARG A 31 5.68 -12.88 -1.79
N THR A 32 4.87 -12.44 -0.82
CA THR A 32 4.27 -13.34 0.18
C THR A 32 3.05 -14.11 -0.35
N GLY A 33 2.65 -13.89 -1.61
CA GLY A 33 1.45 -14.50 -2.20
C GLY A 33 0.15 -13.83 -1.78
N ALA A 34 0.21 -12.67 -1.12
CA ALA A 34 -0.99 -11.93 -0.72
C ALA A 34 -1.61 -11.20 -1.91
N GLN A 35 -2.95 -11.20 -1.97
CA GLN A 35 -3.68 -10.43 -2.97
C GLN A 35 -3.71 -8.95 -2.57
N VAL A 36 -3.00 -8.13 -3.34
CA VAL A 36 -3.00 -6.68 -3.18
C VAL A 36 -4.11 -6.06 -4.03
N ARG A 37 -4.95 -5.24 -3.41
CA ARG A 37 -5.78 -4.28 -4.14
C ARG A 37 -5.02 -2.98 -4.22
N GLY A 38 -4.87 -2.46 -5.45
CA GLY A 38 -3.91 -1.41 -5.80
C GLY A 38 -3.97 -0.16 -4.92
N PRO A 39 -2.91 0.67 -4.99
CA PRO A 39 -2.86 1.90 -4.21
C PRO A 39 -3.97 2.85 -4.65
N ILE A 40 -4.75 3.33 -3.68
CA ILE A 40 -5.84 4.27 -3.92
C ILE A 40 -5.30 5.65 -3.52
N PRO A 41 -4.89 6.50 -4.48
CA PRO A 41 -4.48 7.86 -4.17
C PRO A 41 -5.68 8.60 -3.58
N LEU A 42 -5.44 9.30 -2.49
CA LEU A 42 -6.44 10.14 -1.84
C LEU A 42 -6.07 11.61 -2.06
N PRO A 43 -7.05 12.53 -2.07
CA PRO A 43 -6.76 13.96 -2.10
C PRO A 43 -5.81 14.35 -0.97
N THR A 44 -4.79 15.14 -1.31
CA THR A 44 -3.89 15.77 -0.33
C THR A 44 -4.67 16.72 0.57
N ARG A 45 -4.36 16.71 1.88
CA ARG A 45 -4.93 17.62 2.88
C ARG A 45 -3.85 18.55 3.40
#